data_AF-D3Z268-F1
#
_entry.id   AF-D3Z268-F1
#
_cell.length_a   1.000
_cell.length_b   1.000
_cell.length_c   1.000
_cell.angle_alpha   90.00
_cell.angle_beta   90.00
_cell.angle_gamma   90.00
#
_symmetry.space_group_name_H-M   'P 1'
#
loop_
_entity.id
_entity.type
_entity.pdbx_description
1 polymer ?
#
loop_
_entity_poly.entity_id
_entity_poly.type
_entity_poly.pdbx_seq_one_letter_code
_entity_poly.pdbx_strand_id
1 'polypeptide(L)' 'MSQKKGQALECTPVTWYSEMRFMLLFSRQGKLRLQKWYLATSDKERKKMVRELMQVVLARKPKMCSFLEWRDLKVVY' A
#
# COMPACT_ATOMS: atom_id res chain seq x y z
N MET A 1 21.84 -34.45 21.12
CA MET A 1 20.41 -34.63 20.76
C MET A 1 19.61 -34.04 21.91
N SER A 2 18.71 -33.08 21.80
CA SER A 2 18.16 -32.34 20.67
C SER A 2 17.70 -31.00 21.26
N GLN A 3 18.05 -29.91 20.61
CA GLN A 3 17.39 -28.62 20.82
C GLN A 3 15.90 -28.80 20.51
N LYS A 4 15.02 -28.28 21.37
CA LYS A 4 13.74 -27.68 20.93
C LYS A 4 13.48 -26.46 21.81
N LYS A 5 13.94 -25.30 21.34
CA LYS A 5 13.42 -24.01 21.80
C LYS A 5 11.93 -24.01 21.49
N GLY A 6 11.10 -23.97 22.52
CA GLY A 6 9.67 -23.72 22.38
C GLY A 6 9.49 -22.40 21.63
N GLN A 7 9.03 -22.49 20.40
CA GLN A 7 8.60 -21.32 19.65
C GLN A 7 7.36 -20.78 20.35
N ALA A 8 7.52 -19.65 21.03
CA ALA A 8 6.40 -18.81 21.37
C ALA A 8 5.70 -18.45 20.06
N LEU A 9 4.52 -19.00 19.84
CA LEU A 9 3.59 -18.48 18.86
C LEU A 9 3.19 -17.10 19.37
N GLU A 10 3.80 -16.04 18.83
CA GLU A 10 3.29 -14.68 18.98
C GLU A 10 1.87 -14.68 18.40
N CYS A 11 0.88 -14.71 19.30
CA CYS A 11 -0.51 -14.41 18.98
C CYS A 11 -0.58 -12.95 18.50
N THR A 12 -0.31 -12.71 17.23
CA THR A 12 -0.62 -11.42 16.59
C THR A 12 -2.12 -11.43 16.27
N PRO A 13 -2.93 -10.61 16.95
CA PRO A 13 -4.35 -10.55 16.64
C PRO A 13 -4.52 -9.90 15.25
N VAL A 14 -5.46 -10.44 14.48
CA VAL A 14 -6.09 -9.92 13.25
C VAL A 14 -5.39 -10.13 11.88
N THR A 15 -5.25 -11.39 11.45
CA THR A 15 -4.76 -11.76 10.11
C THR A 15 -5.75 -11.52 8.95
N TRP A 16 -6.99 -11.09 9.22
CA TRP A 16 -8.04 -10.93 8.20
C TRP A 16 -8.11 -9.53 7.56
N TYR A 17 -7.44 -8.51 8.11
CA TYR A 17 -7.36 -7.16 7.52
C TYR A 17 -6.04 -6.89 6.75
N SER A 18 -5.16 -7.89 6.62
CA SER A 18 -3.79 -7.74 6.10
C SER A 18 -3.64 -7.60 4.57
N GLU A 19 -4.72 -7.50 3.80
CA GLU A 19 -4.63 -7.42 2.32
C GLU A 19 -4.37 -6.00 1.79
N MET A 20 -4.76 -4.95 2.54
CA MET A 20 -4.52 -3.56 2.10
C MET A 20 -3.11 -3.10 2.46
N ARG A 21 -2.28 -2.81 1.45
CA ARG A 21 -0.87 -2.41 1.66
C ARG A 21 -0.71 -0.94 2.08
N PHE A 22 -1.48 -0.05 1.47
CA PHE A 22 -1.43 1.39 1.72
C PHE A 22 -2.73 2.09 1.32
N MET A 23 -2.95 3.29 1.86
CA MET A 23 -4.03 4.19 1.49
C MET A 23 -3.46 5.60 1.30
N LEU A 24 -3.76 6.22 0.16
CA LEU A 24 -3.27 7.54 -0.21
C LEU A 24 -4.45 8.45 -0.52
N LEU A 25 -4.41 9.67 -0.01
CA LEU A 25 -5.35 10.73 -0.39
C LEU A 25 -4.55 11.91 -0.92
N PHE A 26 -4.82 12.32 -2.15
CA PHE A 26 -4.16 13.45 -2.78
C PHE A 26 -5.16 14.30 -3.58
N SER A 27 -4.88 15.59 -3.68
CA SER A 27 -5.66 16.54 -4.47
C SER A 27 -5.39 16.36 -5.97
N ARG A 28 -6.32 16.81 -6.82
CA ARG A 28 -6.12 16.91 -8.27
C ARG A 28 -4.90 17.77 -8.67
N GLN A 29 -4.47 18.70 -7.80
CA GLN A 29 -3.25 19.49 -7.99
C GLN A 29 -1.95 18.73 -7.66
N GLY A 30 -2.03 17.44 -7.30
CA GLY A 30 -0.85 16.66 -6.92
C GLY A 30 -0.34 16.94 -5.51
N LYS A 31 -1.19 17.46 -4.61
CA LYS A 31 -0.86 17.67 -3.20
C LYS A 31 -1.32 16.48 -2.36
N LEU A 32 -0.37 15.76 -1.75
CA LEU A 32 -0.66 14.67 -0.81
C LEU A 32 -1.30 15.24 0.48
N ARG A 33 -2.41 14.66 0.90
CA ARG A 33 -3.16 15.02 2.12
C ARG A 33 -3.10 13.87 3.13
N LEU A 34 -3.39 12.67 2.63
CA LEU A 34 -3.40 11.35 3.27
C LEU A 34 -2.20 10.48 2.91
N GLN A 35 -1.44 9.93 3.87
CA GLN A 35 -0.77 8.65 3.61
C GLN A 35 -0.85 7.73 4.83
N LYS A 36 -1.37 6.53 4.62
CA LYS A 36 -1.39 5.47 5.63
C LYS A 36 -0.74 4.23 5.02
N TRP A 37 0.28 3.72 5.72
CA TRP A 37 1.01 2.52 5.33
C TRP A 37 0.71 1.44 6.35
N TYR A 38 0.25 0.28 5.87
CA TYR A 38 -0.07 -0.87 6.71
C TYR A 38 1.06 -1.90 6.70
N LEU A 39 1.91 -1.90 5.67
CA LEU A 39 3.13 -2.70 5.58
C LEU A 39 4.39 -1.85 5.84
N ALA A 40 5.38 -2.46 6.49
CA ALA A 40 6.69 -1.86 6.70
C ALA A 40 7.42 -1.73 5.35
N THR A 41 7.54 -0.51 4.85
CA THR A 41 8.25 -0.17 3.59
C THR A 41 9.25 0.94 3.85
N SER A 42 10.35 1.05 3.09
CA SER A 42 11.31 2.13 3.31
C SER A 42 10.75 3.51 2.89
N ASP A 43 11.13 4.60 3.57
CA ASP A 43 10.66 5.95 3.21
C ASP A 43 11.00 6.37 1.78
N LYS A 44 12.14 5.89 1.25
CA LYS A 44 12.56 6.13 -0.13
C LYS A 44 11.57 5.51 -1.12
N GLU A 45 11.17 4.27 -0.87
CA GLU A 45 10.18 3.56 -1.69
C GLU A 45 8.80 4.18 -1.54
N ARG A 46 8.36 4.50 -0.31
CA ARG A 46 7.07 5.19 -0.08
C ARG A 46 6.95 6.46 -0.93
N LYS A 47 7.97 7.32 -0.89
CA LYS A 47 8.00 8.57 -1.69
C LYS A 47 8.04 8.32 -3.20
N LYS A 48 8.62 7.21 -3.66
CA LYS A 48 8.64 6.82 -5.07
C LYS A 48 7.25 6.34 -5.51
N MET A 49 6.67 5.42 -4.75
CA MET A 49 5.33 4.86 -5.01
C MET A 49 4.26 5.94 -5.06
N VAL A 50 4.26 6.86 -4.08
CA VAL A 50 3.29 7.96 -4.04
C VAL A 50 3.37 8.82 -5.30
N ARG A 51 4.58 9.22 -5.70
CA ARG A 51 4.76 10.07 -6.90
C ARG A 51 4.30 9.37 -8.17
N GLU A 52 4.69 8.11 -8.35
CA GLU A 52 4.32 7.32 -9.53
C GLU A 52 2.80 7.09 -9.60
N LEU A 53 2.17 6.68 -8.48
CA LEU A 53 0.72 6.45 -8.44
C LEU A 53 -0.07 7.73 -8.67
N MET A 54 0.36 8.84 -8.07
CA MET A 54 -0.28 10.14 -8.29
C MET A 54 -0.23 10.54 -9.76
N GLN A 55 0.92 10.38 -10.42
CA GLN A 55 1.05 10.70 -11.85
C GLN A 55 0.13 9.82 -12.71
N VAL A 56 0.10 8.50 -12.45
CA VAL A 56 -0.74 7.58 -13.21
C VAL A 56 -2.23 7.88 -13.01
N VAL A 57 -2.68 8.06 -11.76
CA VAL A 57 -4.10 8.31 -11.46
C VAL A 57 -4.55 9.67 -12.00
N LEU A 58 -3.75 10.73 -11.83
CA LEU A 58 -4.11 12.07 -12.32
C LEU A 58 -4.11 12.18 -13.85
N ALA A 59 -3.32 11.36 -14.55
CA ALA A 59 -3.30 11.32 -16.01
C ALA A 59 -4.48 10.54 -16.62
N ARG A 60 -5.23 9.75 -15.84
CA ARG A 60 -6.36 8.96 -16.37
C ARG A 60 -7.59 9.82 -16.66
N LYS A 61 -8.31 9.46 -17.73
CA LYS A 61 -9.60 10.06 -18.10
C LYS A 61 -10.71 9.59 -17.13
N PRO A 62 -11.69 10.44 -16.81
CA PRO A 62 -12.72 10.15 -15.81
C PRO A 62 -13.72 9.03 -16.20
N LYS A 63 -13.73 8.57 -17.46
CA LYS A 63 -14.60 7.47 -17.94
C LYS A 63 -13.94 6.08 -17.85
N MET A 64 -12.75 5.99 -17.27
CA MET A 64 -12.00 4.74 -17.13
C MET A 64 -12.39 4.00 -15.83
N CYS A 65 -12.14 2.69 -15.76
CA CYS A 65 -12.42 1.90 -14.57
C CYS A 65 -11.60 2.37 -13.34
N SER A 66 -12.22 2.36 -12.15
CA SER A 66 -11.59 2.68 -10.87
C SER A 66 -10.51 1.68 -10.41
N PHE A 67 -10.28 0.63 -11.19
CA PHE A 67 -9.22 -0.34 -10.94
C PHE A 67 -8.01 -0.02 -11.82
N LEU A 68 -6.83 -0.09 -11.23
CA LEU A 68 -5.54 0.10 -11.89
C LEU A 68 -4.61 -1.03 -11.46
N GLU A 69 -4.02 -1.74 -12.41
CA GLU A 69 -2.95 -2.69 -12.13
C GLU A 69 -1.60 -1.96 -12.20
N TRP A 70 -0.84 -2.02 -11.10
CA TRP A 70 0.44 -1.33 -10.96
C TRP A 70 1.42 -2.22 -10.19
N ARG A 71 2.51 -2.64 -10.85
CA ARG A 71 3.61 -3.46 -10.26
C ARG A 71 3.09 -4.60 -9.36
N ASP A 72 2.20 -5.41 -9.91
CA ASP A 72 1.58 -6.57 -9.26
C ASP A 72 0.58 -6.24 -8.13
N LEU A 73 0.21 -4.97 -7.98
CA LEU A 73 -0.84 -4.51 -7.08
C LEU A 73 -2.07 -4.05 -7.84
N LYS A 74 -3.24 -4.35 -7.29
CA LYS A 74 -4.50 -3.75 -7.71
C LYS A 74 -4.75 -2.51 -6.86
N VAL A 75 -4.70 -1.35 -7.51
CA VAL A 75 -4.97 -0.05 -6.91
C VAL A 75 -6.39 0.37 -7.26
N VAL A 76 -7.15 0.75 -6.24
CA VAL A 76 -8.48 1.32 -6.39
C VAL A 76 -8.39 2.82 -6.11
N TYR A 77 -9.01 3.65 -6.96
CA TYR A 77 -8.98 5.11 -6.86
C TYR A 77 -10.34 5.76 -7.15
#